data_AF-A0A939KD06-F1
#
_entry.id   AF-A0A939KD06-F1
#
_cell.length_a   1.000
_cell.length_b   1.000
_cell.length_c   1.000
_cell.angle_alpha   90.00
_cell.angle_beta   90.00
_cell.angle_gamma   90.00
#
_symmetry.space_group_name_H-M   'P 1'
#
loop_
_entity.id
_entity.type
_entity.pdbx_description
1 polymer ?
#
loop_
_entity_poly.entity_id
_entity_poly.type
_entity_poly.pdbx_seq_one_letter_code
_entity_poly.pdbx_strand_id
1 'polypeptide(L)'
;MHSLRIPSRPTAIFLLSFLALLSGVASSLLWADESDVMPIALDGYDPISYFTNEKAVAGKADYQKEYKGERYTFINEDNMNLFSAHPERFLPQYGGACAHSATAQSPVAGDPSIYTVDQGKLYFFSSKVAKSQWPTNISSNQVGLMPLALQGFDVTTYFDESGNIAKGNERYQAVFNGKRYLFVSQENQQQFAAEPERFLPQYEGYCSHSVSQGAPIPSDPSLYIIDEEKLYLFSADEAKDAWLSQPLATRDLASKNWHFEANKRNSQIAAKNRWKKETEVKLFSF
;
A
#
# COMPACT_ATOMS: atom_id res chain seq x y z
N MET A 1 76.19 32.83 -33.17
CA MET A 1 75.28 32.38 -34.24
C MET A 1 74.26 33.50 -34.46
N HIS A 2 74.61 34.60 -35.13
CA HIS A 2 74.53 34.90 -36.58
C HIS A 2 73.11 35.00 -37.18
N SER A 3 72.82 36.19 -37.75
CA SER A 3 71.84 36.54 -38.81
C SER A 3 70.35 36.70 -38.42
N LEU A 4 69.74 37.90 -38.37
CA LEU A 4 69.34 38.87 -39.43
C LEU A 4 67.97 38.58 -40.11
N ARG A 5 66.99 39.49 -39.95
CA ARG A 5 66.30 40.31 -41.02
C ARG A 5 64.89 40.80 -40.61
N ILE A 6 64.68 42.10 -40.74
CA ILE A 6 63.41 42.82 -41.01
C ILE A 6 63.19 42.81 -42.56
N PRO A 7 62.15 43.39 -43.22
CA PRO A 7 60.69 43.56 -43.02
C PRO A 7 59.86 43.02 -44.22
N SER A 8 58.51 43.11 -44.20
CA SER A 8 57.64 43.68 -45.28
C SER A 8 56.20 43.10 -45.32
N ARG A 9 55.18 43.96 -45.17
CA ARG A 9 53.81 43.81 -45.74
C ARG A 9 53.88 44.05 -47.27
N PRO A 10 52.91 43.73 -48.18
CA PRO A 10 51.44 43.66 -48.01
C PRO A 10 50.68 42.67 -48.97
N THR A 11 49.34 42.83 -49.07
CA THR A 11 48.41 42.50 -50.21
C THR A 11 48.17 41.04 -50.58
N ALA A 12 47.00 40.46 -50.28
CA ALA A 12 45.71 40.53 -51.02
C ALA A 12 45.61 39.46 -52.12
N ILE A 13 44.54 38.63 -52.08
CA ILE A 13 43.57 38.37 -53.16
C ILE A 13 42.70 37.15 -52.79
N PHE A 14 41.40 37.36 -53.05
CA PHE A 14 40.28 36.43 -52.98
C PHE A 14 40.51 35.07 -53.64
N LEU A 15 39.98 34.01 -53.03
CA LEU A 15 39.36 32.93 -53.80
C LEU A 15 38.19 32.34 -53.01
N LEU A 16 36.99 32.61 -53.55
CA LEU A 16 35.73 31.94 -53.28
C LEU A 16 35.88 30.44 -53.48
N SER A 17 35.48 29.64 -52.49
CA SER A 17 34.68 28.41 -52.67
C SER A 17 34.76 27.54 -51.42
N PHE A 18 33.68 27.42 -50.66
CA PHE A 18 32.86 26.20 -50.69
C PHE A 18 31.70 26.37 -49.70
N LEU A 19 30.50 26.30 -50.25
CA LEU A 19 29.25 26.16 -49.53
C LEU A 19 29.26 24.80 -48.83
N ALA A 20 29.32 24.78 -47.50
CA ALA A 20 28.97 23.61 -46.69
C ALA A 20 27.86 24.02 -45.72
N LEU A 21 26.67 23.58 -46.11
CA LEU A 21 25.41 23.67 -45.39
C LEU A 21 25.45 22.94 -44.03
N LEU A 22 24.67 23.51 -43.10
CA LEU A 22 24.07 22.89 -41.90
C LEU A 22 25.01 22.35 -40.81
N SER A 23 25.03 23.05 -39.67
CA SER A 23 24.18 22.69 -38.51
C SER A 23 24.68 23.43 -37.27
N GLY A 24 23.90 24.42 -36.81
CA GLY A 24 24.30 25.22 -35.66
C GLY A 24 23.21 26.15 -35.15
N VAL A 25 21.94 25.82 -35.37
CA VAL A 25 20.92 26.25 -34.43
C VAL A 25 20.95 25.23 -33.31
N ALA A 26 21.57 25.59 -32.19
CA ALA A 26 21.33 24.91 -30.93
C ALA A 26 19.85 25.15 -30.60
N SER A 27 19.00 24.26 -31.09
CA SER A 27 17.63 24.11 -30.64
C SER A 27 17.70 23.68 -29.18
N SER A 28 17.75 24.64 -28.25
CA SER A 28 17.24 24.43 -26.91
C SER A 28 15.72 24.39 -27.00
N LEU A 29 15.21 23.35 -27.66
CA LEU A 29 13.85 22.87 -27.45
C LEU A 29 13.89 22.21 -26.09
N LEU A 30 13.07 22.75 -25.19
CA LEU A 30 12.81 22.21 -23.87
C LEU A 30 12.67 20.70 -23.96
N TRP A 31 13.50 19.95 -23.24
CA TRP A 31 13.06 18.65 -22.74
C TRP A 31 12.00 18.95 -21.68
N ALA A 32 10.78 19.24 -22.13
CA ALA A 32 9.62 19.00 -21.29
C ALA A 32 9.61 17.48 -21.09
N ASP A 33 10.03 17.06 -19.91
CA ASP A 33 9.93 15.68 -19.46
C ASP A 33 8.47 15.23 -19.62
N GLU A 34 8.25 14.28 -20.52
CA GLU A 34 6.93 13.74 -20.88
C GLU A 34 6.39 12.78 -19.80
N SER A 35 6.85 12.89 -18.54
CA SER A 35 6.57 11.89 -17.50
C SER A 35 5.95 12.37 -16.20
N ASP A 36 5.51 13.64 -16.09
CA ASP A 36 4.81 14.13 -14.88
C ASP A 36 3.31 14.41 -15.13
N VAL A 37 2.68 13.62 -16.01
CA VAL A 37 1.21 13.64 -16.13
C VAL A 37 0.62 12.88 -14.95
N MET A 38 0.31 13.61 -13.88
CA MET A 38 -0.39 13.06 -12.73
C MET A 38 -1.66 12.31 -13.18
N PRO A 39 -1.84 11.05 -12.79
CA PRO A 39 -2.98 10.25 -13.19
C PRO A 39 -4.29 10.89 -12.73
N ILE A 40 -5.30 10.90 -13.61
CA ILE A 40 -6.65 11.33 -13.27
C ILE A 40 -7.33 10.21 -12.49
N ALA A 41 -7.78 10.51 -11.28
CA ALA A 41 -8.51 9.58 -10.44
C ALA A 41 -9.89 9.28 -11.02
N LEU A 42 -10.36 8.05 -10.84
CA LEU A 42 -11.73 7.62 -11.14
C LEU A 42 -12.15 7.95 -12.58
N ASP A 43 -11.23 7.90 -13.56
CA ASP A 43 -11.50 8.29 -14.95
C ASP A 43 -12.14 9.68 -15.12
N GLY A 44 -11.91 10.60 -14.17
CA GLY A 44 -12.45 11.95 -14.17
C GLY A 44 -13.87 12.07 -13.60
N TYR A 45 -14.41 11.02 -13.00
CA TYR A 45 -15.68 11.09 -12.27
C TYR A 45 -15.51 11.79 -10.92
N ASP A 46 -16.52 12.58 -10.55
CA ASP A 46 -16.58 13.26 -9.26
C ASP A 46 -16.85 12.27 -8.13
N PRO A 47 -15.92 12.12 -7.15
CA PRO A 47 -16.04 11.17 -6.05
C PRO A 47 -17.26 11.44 -5.15
N ILE A 48 -17.72 12.69 -5.05
CA ILE A 48 -18.88 13.06 -4.23
C ILE A 48 -20.19 12.66 -4.93
N SER A 49 -20.22 12.76 -6.27
CA SER A 49 -21.43 12.51 -7.06
C SER A 49 -21.96 11.08 -6.91
N TYR A 50 -21.08 10.11 -6.63
CA TYR A 50 -21.48 8.74 -6.32
C TYR A 50 -22.45 8.63 -5.13
N PHE A 51 -22.37 9.56 -4.18
CA PHE A 51 -23.14 9.57 -2.93
C PHE A 51 -24.39 10.47 -3.01
N THR A 52 -24.59 11.17 -4.12
CA THR A 52 -25.70 12.11 -4.31
C THR A 52 -26.52 11.69 -5.53
N ASN A 53 -27.76 11.22 -5.32
CA ASN A 53 -28.73 10.89 -6.39
C ASN A 53 -28.20 10.02 -7.56
N GLU A 54 -27.61 8.86 -7.21
CA GLU A 54 -27.38 7.67 -8.05
C GLU A 54 -26.74 7.86 -9.44
N LYS A 55 -25.84 8.84 -9.63
CA LYS A 55 -25.10 8.94 -10.91
C LYS A 55 -23.61 9.22 -10.74
N ALA A 56 -22.79 8.46 -11.48
CA ALA A 56 -21.41 8.84 -11.77
C ALA A 56 -21.44 10.03 -12.75
N VAL A 57 -20.95 11.19 -12.32
CA VAL A 57 -20.91 12.41 -13.13
C VAL A 57 -19.46 12.84 -13.33
N ALA A 58 -19.08 13.17 -14.56
CA ALA A 58 -17.74 13.67 -14.86
C ALA A 58 -17.52 15.03 -14.19
N GLY A 59 -16.37 15.19 -13.53
CA GLY A 59 -15.92 16.46 -13.00
C GLY A 59 -15.50 17.43 -14.11
N LYS A 60 -15.23 18.68 -13.73
CA LYS A 60 -14.79 19.74 -14.63
C LYS A 60 -13.33 20.07 -14.34
N ALA A 61 -12.59 20.48 -15.38
CA ALA A 61 -11.18 20.88 -15.25
C ALA A 61 -10.98 22.06 -14.28
N ASP A 62 -11.97 22.93 -14.14
CA ASP A 62 -11.93 24.10 -13.26
C ASP A 62 -11.97 23.72 -11.77
N TYR A 63 -12.47 22.53 -11.42
CA TYR A 63 -12.58 22.07 -10.04
C TYR A 63 -11.79 20.78 -9.87
N GLN A 64 -10.59 20.89 -9.34
CA GLN A 64 -9.66 19.76 -9.23
C GLN A 64 -8.86 19.82 -7.92
N LYS A 65 -8.54 18.65 -7.38
CA LYS A 65 -7.76 18.49 -6.16
C LYS A 65 -6.80 17.33 -6.32
N GLU A 66 -5.54 17.56 -5.99
CA GLU A 66 -4.54 16.51 -5.91
C GLU A 66 -4.63 15.82 -4.54
N TYR A 67 -4.70 14.49 -4.54
CA TYR A 67 -4.77 13.68 -3.32
C TYR A 67 -4.12 12.32 -3.56
N LYS A 68 -3.17 11.93 -2.68
CA LYS A 68 -2.41 10.67 -2.75
C LYS A 68 -1.78 10.37 -4.12
N GLY A 69 -1.31 11.42 -4.80
CA GLY A 69 -0.63 11.30 -6.10
C GLY A 69 -1.55 11.16 -7.31
N GLU A 70 -2.85 11.36 -7.14
CA GLU A 70 -3.83 11.39 -8.23
C GLU A 70 -4.59 12.72 -8.23
N ARG A 71 -5.10 13.10 -9.39
CA ARG A 71 -5.93 14.29 -9.58
C ARG A 71 -7.41 13.92 -9.63
N TYR A 72 -8.15 14.38 -8.64
CA TYR A 72 -9.61 14.27 -8.56
C TYR A 72 -10.25 15.49 -9.21
N THR A 73 -11.33 15.31 -9.94
CA THR A 73 -12.10 16.39 -10.58
C THR A 73 -13.52 16.42 -10.05
N PHE A 74 -14.14 17.60 -9.94
CA PHE A 74 -15.44 17.80 -9.29
C PHE A 74 -16.42 18.55 -10.19
N ILE A 75 -17.71 18.34 -10.01
CA ILE A 75 -18.74 19.04 -10.82
C ILE A 75 -18.86 20.53 -10.46
N ASN A 76 -18.46 20.90 -9.24
CA ASN A 76 -18.51 22.22 -8.66
C ASN A 76 -17.50 22.36 -7.50
N GLU A 77 -17.36 23.60 -6.99
CA GLU A 77 -16.48 23.94 -5.88
C GLU A 77 -16.91 23.29 -4.55
N ASP A 78 -18.22 23.19 -4.29
CA ASP A 78 -18.75 22.60 -3.05
C ASP A 78 -18.31 21.13 -2.89
N ASN A 79 -18.39 20.33 -3.95
CA ASN A 79 -17.94 18.94 -3.94
C ASN A 79 -16.42 18.83 -3.73
N MET A 80 -15.64 19.71 -4.38
CA MET A 80 -14.19 19.77 -4.15
C MET A 80 -13.85 20.10 -2.70
N ASN A 81 -14.59 21.02 -2.08
CA ASN A 81 -14.40 21.41 -0.68
C ASN A 81 -14.82 20.28 0.28
N LEU A 82 -15.94 19.61 0.02
CA LEU A 82 -16.37 18.42 0.76
C LEU A 82 -15.33 17.31 0.71
N PHE A 83 -14.78 17.04 -0.48
CA PHE A 83 -13.71 16.08 -0.65
C PHE A 83 -12.43 16.52 0.08
N SER A 84 -12.05 17.79 -0.02
CA SER A 84 -10.85 18.31 0.64
C SER A 84 -10.94 18.21 2.17
N ALA A 85 -12.14 18.36 2.75
CA ALA A 85 -12.36 18.23 4.19
C ALA A 85 -12.30 16.77 4.67
N HIS A 86 -12.85 15.84 3.88
CA HIS A 86 -12.99 14.43 4.28
C HIS A 86 -12.74 13.45 3.12
N PRO A 87 -11.54 13.42 2.51
CA PRO A 87 -11.31 12.72 1.26
C PRO A 87 -11.55 11.21 1.38
N GLU A 88 -11.11 10.61 2.50
CA GLU A 88 -11.26 9.18 2.79
C GLU A 88 -12.71 8.68 2.78
N ARG A 89 -13.70 9.56 2.99
CA ARG A 89 -15.13 9.20 2.95
C ARG A 89 -15.62 8.90 1.54
N PHE A 90 -14.97 9.46 0.52
CA PHE A 90 -15.46 9.47 -0.85
C PHE A 90 -14.60 8.63 -1.80
N LEU A 91 -13.52 8.02 -1.29
CA LEU A 91 -12.68 7.12 -2.07
C LEU A 91 -13.36 5.76 -2.31
N PRO A 92 -13.12 5.15 -3.48
CA PRO A 92 -13.58 3.79 -3.73
C PRO A 92 -12.84 2.81 -2.79
N GLN A 93 -13.59 1.83 -2.30
CA GLN A 93 -13.01 0.68 -1.61
C GLN A 93 -12.09 -0.08 -2.56
N TYR A 94 -11.12 -0.79 -1.98
CA TYR A 94 -10.09 -1.53 -2.72
C TYR A 94 -9.27 -0.66 -3.70
N GLY A 95 -9.22 0.66 -3.47
CA GLY A 95 -8.45 1.58 -4.30
C GLY A 95 -8.92 1.58 -5.76
N GLY A 96 -10.21 1.37 -6.01
CA GLY A 96 -10.79 1.35 -7.36
C GLY A 96 -10.72 0.01 -8.09
N ALA A 97 -10.20 -1.05 -7.46
CA ALA A 97 -10.30 -2.40 -8.00
C ALA A 97 -11.76 -2.91 -8.00
N CYS A 98 -12.05 -3.84 -8.90
CA CYS A 98 -13.33 -4.52 -8.95
C CYS A 98 -13.56 -5.27 -7.63
N ALA A 99 -14.61 -4.88 -6.91
CA ALA A 99 -14.94 -5.39 -5.59
C ALA A 99 -15.14 -6.91 -5.58
N HIS A 100 -15.70 -7.48 -6.65
CA HIS A 100 -15.87 -8.93 -6.79
C HIS A 100 -14.53 -9.70 -6.88
N SER A 101 -13.47 -9.06 -7.36
CA SER A 101 -12.14 -9.66 -7.55
C SER A 101 -11.09 -9.13 -6.59
N ALA A 102 -11.44 -8.20 -5.69
CA ALA A 102 -10.47 -7.46 -4.89
C ALA A 102 -9.62 -8.36 -3.98
N THR A 103 -10.15 -9.53 -3.60
CA THR A 103 -9.47 -10.56 -2.79
C THR A 103 -8.84 -11.67 -3.63
N ALA A 104 -9.02 -11.66 -4.95
CA ALA A 104 -8.41 -12.64 -5.84
C ALA A 104 -6.90 -12.43 -5.92
N GLN A 105 -6.18 -13.47 -6.34
CA GLN A 105 -4.73 -13.40 -6.51
C GLN A 105 -4.29 -12.36 -7.55
N SER A 106 -5.19 -12.02 -8.49
CA SER A 106 -5.04 -10.96 -9.49
C SER A 106 -6.33 -10.13 -9.56
N PRO A 107 -6.46 -9.05 -8.75
CA PRO A 107 -7.62 -8.17 -8.81
C PRO A 107 -7.62 -7.38 -10.11
N VAL A 108 -8.79 -7.28 -10.74
CA VAL A 108 -8.96 -6.49 -11.97
C VAL A 108 -9.44 -5.08 -11.63
N ALA A 109 -9.10 -4.09 -12.46
CA ALA A 109 -9.60 -2.72 -12.28
C ALA A 109 -11.13 -2.69 -12.33
N GLY A 110 -11.75 -1.88 -11.47
CA GLY A 110 -13.16 -1.58 -11.55
C GLY A 110 -13.42 -0.49 -12.60
N ASP A 111 -14.58 -0.54 -13.23
CA ASP A 111 -15.08 0.53 -14.08
C ASP A 111 -15.80 1.55 -13.19
N PRO A 112 -15.34 2.82 -13.10
CA PRO A 112 -15.98 3.83 -12.26
C PRO A 112 -17.44 4.15 -12.65
N SER A 113 -17.89 3.76 -13.85
CA SER A 113 -19.30 3.85 -14.26
C SER A 113 -20.15 2.67 -13.78
N ILE A 114 -19.52 1.55 -13.39
CA ILE A 114 -20.19 0.35 -12.87
C ILE A 114 -19.89 0.25 -11.38
N TYR A 115 -20.71 0.93 -10.58
CA TYR A 115 -20.46 1.06 -9.15
C TYR A 115 -21.69 0.72 -8.31
N THR A 116 -21.49 0.56 -7.00
CA THR A 116 -22.56 0.66 -6.01
C THR A 116 -22.08 1.49 -4.83
N VAL A 117 -22.99 2.22 -4.20
CA VAL A 117 -22.77 2.76 -2.86
C VAL A 117 -23.59 1.92 -1.89
N ASP A 118 -22.92 1.28 -0.95
CA ASP A 118 -23.55 0.44 0.06
C ASP A 118 -22.99 0.82 1.43
N GLN A 119 -23.88 1.06 2.40
CA GLN A 119 -23.53 1.55 3.74
C GLN A 119 -22.57 2.76 3.75
N GLY A 120 -22.75 3.69 2.80
CA GLY A 120 -21.93 4.89 2.69
C GLY A 120 -20.51 4.64 2.18
N LYS A 121 -20.24 3.50 1.54
CA LYS A 121 -18.96 3.16 0.91
C LYS A 121 -19.13 2.92 -0.58
N LEU A 122 -18.17 3.40 -1.38
CA LEU A 122 -18.17 3.29 -2.84
C LEU A 122 -17.42 2.04 -3.31
N TYR A 123 -18.03 1.22 -4.16
CA TYR A 123 -17.42 0.02 -4.74
C TYR A 123 -17.54 0.04 -6.26
N PHE A 124 -16.47 -0.30 -6.97
CA PHE A 124 -16.47 -0.43 -8.44
C PHE A 124 -16.46 -1.89 -8.86
N PHE A 125 -16.88 -2.15 -10.10
CA PHE A 125 -16.93 -3.48 -10.69
C PHE A 125 -16.39 -3.44 -12.11
N SER A 126 -15.66 -4.47 -12.52
CA SER A 126 -15.13 -4.58 -13.89
C SER A 126 -16.20 -4.88 -14.94
N SER A 127 -17.39 -5.32 -14.50
CA SER A 127 -18.51 -5.62 -15.41
C SER A 127 -19.85 -5.57 -14.66
N LYS A 128 -20.95 -5.40 -15.42
CA LYS A 128 -22.31 -5.51 -14.89
C LYS A 128 -22.60 -6.90 -14.31
N VAL A 129 -21.97 -7.95 -14.85
CA VAL A 129 -22.08 -9.31 -14.31
C VAL A 129 -21.46 -9.39 -12.92
N ALA A 130 -20.22 -8.90 -12.77
CA ALA A 130 -19.56 -8.84 -11.46
C ALA A 130 -20.36 -8.01 -10.43
N LYS A 131 -20.96 -6.89 -10.87
CA LYS A 131 -21.88 -6.10 -10.05
C LYS A 131 -23.15 -6.87 -9.68
N SER A 132 -23.74 -7.63 -10.60
CA SER A 132 -24.96 -8.40 -10.34
C SER A 132 -24.75 -9.59 -9.40
N GLN A 133 -23.55 -10.16 -9.39
CA GLN A 133 -23.13 -11.22 -8.47
C GLN A 133 -22.70 -10.68 -7.11
N TRP A 134 -22.63 -9.36 -6.96
CA TRP A 134 -22.34 -8.72 -5.70
C TRP A 134 -23.57 -8.79 -4.79
N PRO A 135 -23.43 -9.30 -3.54
CA PRO A 135 -24.56 -9.40 -2.64
C PRO A 135 -25.09 -7.99 -2.31
N THR A 136 -26.40 -7.79 -2.50
CA THR A 136 -27.12 -6.63 -1.99
C THR A 136 -27.24 -6.76 -0.47
N ASN A 137 -26.82 -5.73 0.28
CA ASN A 137 -26.49 -5.74 1.71
C ASN A 137 -25.13 -6.38 2.03
N ILE A 138 -24.04 -5.64 1.80
CA ILE A 138 -22.73 -6.04 2.30
C ILE A 138 -22.70 -5.74 3.81
N SER A 139 -23.28 -6.61 4.63
CA SER A 139 -23.24 -6.46 6.08
C SER A 139 -21.82 -6.66 6.61
N SER A 140 -20.97 -5.63 6.73
CA SER A 140 -19.62 -5.71 7.36
C SER A 140 -18.62 -6.76 6.77
N ASN A 141 -19.04 -7.56 5.79
CA ASN A 141 -18.47 -8.87 5.52
C ASN A 141 -17.45 -8.88 4.38
N GLN A 142 -16.75 -7.77 4.12
CA GLN A 142 -15.56 -7.81 3.26
C GLN A 142 -14.29 -7.29 3.95
N VAL A 143 -14.42 -6.37 4.90
CA VAL A 143 -13.42 -6.24 5.98
C VAL A 143 -13.36 -7.57 6.76
N GLY A 144 -14.49 -8.25 6.94
CA GLY A 144 -14.55 -9.64 7.43
C GLY A 144 -13.90 -10.72 6.54
N LEU A 145 -13.54 -10.44 5.27
CA LEU A 145 -12.88 -11.41 4.39
C LEU A 145 -11.35 -11.32 4.41
N MET A 146 -10.80 -10.23 4.96
CA MET A 146 -9.37 -10.17 5.22
C MET A 146 -9.02 -11.14 6.35
N PRO A 147 -7.95 -11.94 6.22
CA PRO A 147 -7.54 -12.84 7.29
C PRO A 147 -7.41 -12.08 8.60
N LEU A 148 -8.17 -12.54 9.60
CA LEU A 148 -8.15 -11.94 10.93
C LEU A 148 -6.80 -12.25 11.58
N ALA A 149 -6.03 -11.21 11.84
CA ALA A 149 -4.77 -11.33 12.55
C ALA A 149 -5.05 -11.93 13.93
N LEU A 150 -4.22 -12.91 14.32
CA LEU A 150 -4.26 -13.54 15.64
C LEU A 150 -5.66 -14.02 16.03
N GLN A 151 -6.45 -14.48 15.06
CA GLN A 151 -7.83 -14.92 15.29
C GLN A 151 -8.70 -13.86 16.01
N GLY A 152 -8.34 -12.58 15.95
CA GLY A 152 -9.06 -11.46 16.55
C GLY A 152 -8.59 -11.06 17.94
N PHE A 153 -7.49 -11.62 18.45
CA PHE A 153 -6.84 -11.06 19.64
C PHE A 153 -6.26 -9.68 19.34
N ASP A 154 -6.42 -8.77 20.30
CA ASP A 154 -5.78 -7.46 20.27
C ASP A 154 -4.28 -7.66 20.51
N VAL A 155 -3.50 -7.41 19.46
CA VAL A 155 -2.06 -7.60 19.45
C VAL A 155 -1.32 -6.75 20.50
N THR A 156 -1.90 -5.63 20.92
CA THR A 156 -1.30 -4.77 21.94
C THR A 156 -1.43 -5.35 23.35
N THR A 157 -2.46 -6.16 23.61
CA THR A 157 -2.72 -6.74 24.94
C THR A 157 -1.73 -7.82 25.35
N TYR A 158 -0.97 -8.37 24.40
CA TYR A 158 0.13 -9.31 24.68
C TYR A 158 1.27 -8.68 25.49
N PHE A 159 1.37 -7.35 25.45
CA PHE A 159 2.42 -6.57 26.11
C PHE A 159 1.94 -5.93 27.42
N ASP A 160 0.73 -6.27 27.88
CA ASP A 160 0.25 -5.88 29.21
C ASP A 160 0.95 -6.72 30.29
N GLU A 161 1.48 -6.05 31.31
CA GLU A 161 2.12 -6.68 32.48
C GLU A 161 1.19 -7.62 33.24
N SER A 162 -0.13 -7.45 33.09
CA SER A 162 -1.13 -8.32 33.72
C SER A 162 -1.22 -9.72 33.08
N GLY A 163 -0.65 -9.92 31.88
CA GLY A 163 -0.69 -11.18 31.13
C GLY A 163 -2.07 -11.53 30.53
N ASN A 164 -3.05 -10.63 30.64
CA ASN A 164 -4.41 -10.85 30.17
C ASN A 164 -4.55 -10.43 28.69
N ILE A 165 -4.46 -11.40 27.79
CA ILE A 165 -4.79 -11.16 26.37
C ILE A 165 -6.30 -11.08 26.17
N ALA A 166 -6.75 -10.17 25.31
CA ALA A 166 -8.17 -9.95 25.07
C ALA A 166 -8.50 -9.95 23.58
N LYS A 167 -9.72 -10.40 23.24
CA LYS A 167 -10.26 -10.27 21.88
C LYS A 167 -10.64 -8.82 21.62
N GLY A 168 -10.21 -8.30 20.48
CA GLY A 168 -10.58 -6.97 20.04
C GLY A 168 -12.04 -6.87 19.61
N ASN A 169 -12.51 -5.63 19.45
CA ASN A 169 -13.85 -5.30 19.03
C ASN A 169 -13.87 -4.90 17.54
N GLU A 170 -14.86 -5.37 16.80
CA GLU A 170 -15.10 -5.00 15.39
C GLU A 170 -15.22 -3.47 15.16
N ARG A 171 -15.57 -2.71 16.21
CA ARG A 171 -15.59 -1.24 16.21
C ARG A 171 -14.21 -0.61 16.04
N TYR A 172 -13.15 -1.22 16.57
CA TYR A 172 -11.80 -0.66 16.55
C TYR A 172 -10.89 -1.60 15.77
N GLN A 173 -10.52 -1.22 14.54
CA GLN A 173 -9.73 -2.11 13.69
C GLN A 173 -8.74 -1.40 12.79
N ALA A 174 -7.66 -2.09 12.44
CA ALA A 174 -6.65 -1.60 11.52
C ALA A 174 -6.38 -2.65 10.45
N VAL A 175 -6.03 -2.18 9.26
CA VAL A 175 -5.47 -3.01 8.20
C VAL A 175 -3.98 -2.73 8.10
N PHE A 176 -3.19 -3.78 8.25
CA PHE A 176 -1.73 -3.73 8.13
C PHE A 176 -1.21 -5.05 7.57
N ASN A 177 -0.24 -4.99 6.64
CA ASN A 177 0.35 -6.17 5.97
C ASN A 177 -0.70 -7.17 5.43
N GLY A 178 -1.78 -6.65 4.84
CA GLY A 178 -2.86 -7.47 4.25
C GLY A 178 -3.72 -8.25 5.26
N LYS A 179 -3.57 -7.98 6.56
CA LYS A 179 -4.36 -8.59 7.64
C LYS A 179 -5.19 -7.55 8.35
N ARG A 180 -6.24 -8.03 9.01
CA ARG A 180 -7.13 -7.22 9.83
C ARG A 180 -6.84 -7.43 11.31
N TYR A 181 -6.56 -6.35 12.02
CA TYR A 181 -6.33 -6.33 13.46
C TYR A 181 -7.54 -5.74 14.16
N LEU A 182 -7.99 -6.37 15.24
CA LEU A 182 -9.06 -5.88 16.11
C LEU A 182 -8.47 -5.39 17.41
N PHE A 183 -9.06 -4.34 17.98
CA PHE A 183 -8.57 -3.73 19.22
C PHE A 183 -9.67 -3.63 20.26
N VAL A 184 -9.31 -3.80 21.53
CA VAL A 184 -10.27 -3.69 22.64
C VAL A 184 -10.77 -2.25 22.81
N SER A 185 -9.95 -1.28 22.43
CA SER A 185 -10.26 0.14 22.52
C SER A 185 -9.65 0.94 21.36
N GLN A 186 -10.11 2.18 21.21
CA GLN A 186 -9.52 3.14 20.27
C GLN A 186 -8.06 3.49 20.63
N GLU A 187 -7.72 3.51 21.91
CA GLU A 187 -6.35 3.77 22.39
C GLU A 187 -5.40 2.68 21.89
N ASN A 188 -5.76 1.40 22.07
CA ASN A 188 -4.97 0.27 21.60
C ASN A 188 -4.77 0.30 20.07
N GLN A 189 -5.83 0.64 19.34
CA GLN A 189 -5.77 0.83 17.89
C GLN A 189 -4.78 1.94 17.49
N GLN A 190 -4.77 3.06 18.20
CA GLN A 190 -3.87 4.19 17.94
C GLN A 190 -2.42 3.85 18.29
N GLN A 191 -2.19 3.15 19.40
CA GLN A 191 -0.86 2.63 19.77
C GLN A 191 -0.30 1.74 18.67
N PHE A 192 -1.10 0.79 18.18
CA PHE A 192 -0.71 -0.05 17.05
C PHE A 192 -0.46 0.76 15.77
N ALA A 193 -1.25 1.80 15.50
CA ALA A 193 -1.07 2.64 14.33
C ALA A 193 0.26 3.40 14.33
N ALA A 194 0.67 3.86 15.51
CA ALA A 194 1.89 4.65 15.69
C ALA A 194 3.13 3.79 15.49
N GLU A 195 3.15 2.57 16.02
CA GLU A 195 4.32 1.69 16.03
C GLU A 195 3.92 0.22 15.78
N PRO A 196 3.39 -0.15 14.60
CA PRO A 196 2.84 -1.48 14.36
C PRO A 196 3.88 -2.58 14.55
N GLU A 197 5.12 -2.37 14.07
CA GLU A 197 6.24 -3.31 14.15
C GLU A 197 6.59 -3.74 15.58
N ARG A 198 6.31 -2.88 16.57
CA ARG A 198 6.52 -3.19 17.99
C ARG A 198 5.61 -4.32 18.48
N PHE A 199 4.39 -4.37 17.97
CA PHE A 199 3.36 -5.29 18.46
C PHE A 199 3.32 -6.60 17.67
N LEU A 200 3.82 -6.60 16.43
CA LEU A 200 3.72 -7.78 15.57
C LEU A 200 4.47 -8.98 16.15
N PRO A 201 3.92 -10.19 16.00
CA PRO A 201 4.69 -11.38 16.32
C PRO A 201 5.91 -11.49 15.42
N GLN A 202 7.03 -11.91 16.00
CA GLN A 202 8.33 -11.97 15.35
C GLN A 202 8.33 -12.83 14.07
N TYR A 203 7.48 -13.86 14.03
CA TYR A 203 7.32 -14.76 12.88
C TYR A 203 5.86 -14.79 12.39
N GLU A 204 5.19 -13.64 12.43
CA GLU A 204 3.79 -13.48 12.04
C GLU A 204 2.82 -14.46 12.76
N GLY A 205 1.97 -15.18 12.02
CA GLY A 205 0.99 -16.12 12.59
C GLY A 205 1.51 -17.56 12.69
N TYR A 206 2.83 -17.77 12.64
CA TYR A 206 3.43 -19.09 12.64
C TYR A 206 4.01 -19.46 14.01
N CYS A 207 4.03 -20.76 14.29
CA CYS A 207 4.66 -21.31 15.49
C CYS A 207 6.19 -21.11 15.43
N SER A 208 6.74 -20.38 16.40
CA SER A 208 8.15 -19.99 16.46
C SER A 208 9.09 -21.20 16.47
N HIS A 209 8.74 -22.24 17.23
CA HIS A 209 9.49 -23.49 17.21
C HIS A 209 9.44 -24.19 15.84
N SER A 210 8.29 -24.23 15.17
CA SER A 210 8.20 -24.82 13.82
C SER A 210 9.04 -24.07 12.78
N VAL A 211 9.17 -22.75 12.94
CA VAL A 211 10.07 -21.91 12.12
C VAL A 211 11.53 -22.27 12.39
N SER A 212 11.93 -22.52 13.65
CA SER A 212 13.29 -22.98 13.97
C SER A 212 13.63 -24.34 13.35
N GLN A 213 12.63 -25.18 13.12
CA GLN A 213 12.77 -26.46 12.43
C GLN A 213 12.69 -26.35 10.89
N GLY A 214 12.40 -25.16 10.35
CA GLY A 214 12.31 -24.93 8.91
C GLY A 214 11.01 -25.42 8.26
N ALA A 215 9.99 -25.72 9.06
CA ALA A 215 8.68 -26.17 8.59
C ALA A 215 7.56 -25.37 9.27
N PRO A 216 7.32 -24.10 8.86
CA PRO A 216 6.37 -23.22 9.52
C PRO A 216 4.93 -23.77 9.47
N ILE A 217 4.29 -23.86 10.63
CA ILE A 217 2.86 -24.20 10.77
C ILE A 217 2.11 -23.08 11.50
N PRO A 218 0.79 -22.93 11.29
CA PRO A 218 -0.02 -21.94 12.02
C PRO A 218 0.11 -22.10 13.54
N SER A 219 0.13 -20.98 14.27
CA SER A 219 0.14 -20.97 15.73
C SER A 219 -1.28 -20.92 16.33
N ASP A 220 -1.37 -21.25 17.62
CA ASP A 220 -2.45 -20.84 18.49
C ASP A 220 -2.05 -19.49 19.15
N PRO A 221 -2.77 -18.38 18.88
CA PRO A 221 -2.43 -17.09 19.45
C PRO A 221 -2.55 -17.00 20.98
N SER A 222 -3.20 -17.97 21.64
CA SER A 222 -3.24 -18.04 23.11
C SER A 222 -1.96 -18.65 23.71
N LEU A 223 -1.16 -19.34 22.91
CA LEU A 223 0.11 -19.91 23.32
C LEU A 223 1.24 -18.99 22.86
N TYR A 224 1.72 -18.17 23.78
CA TYR A 224 2.74 -17.17 23.48
C TYR A 224 3.79 -17.03 24.58
N ILE A 225 4.86 -16.33 24.24
CA ILE A 225 5.77 -15.67 25.19
C ILE A 225 6.09 -14.25 24.68
N ILE A 226 6.40 -13.36 25.61
CA ILE A 226 7.14 -12.13 25.34
C ILE A 226 8.58 -12.35 25.79
N ASP A 227 9.52 -12.21 24.86
CA ASP A 227 10.95 -12.30 25.14
C ASP A 227 11.68 -11.18 24.39
N GLU A 228 12.57 -10.45 25.07
CA GLU A 228 13.23 -9.24 24.55
C GLU A 228 12.27 -8.29 23.80
N GLU A 229 11.14 -7.95 24.43
CA GLU A 229 10.09 -7.07 23.88
C GLU A 229 9.46 -7.57 22.57
N LYS A 230 9.59 -8.86 22.25
CA LYS A 230 9.05 -9.47 21.04
C LYS A 230 8.05 -10.56 21.36
N LEU A 231 6.99 -10.60 20.55
CA LEU A 231 5.94 -11.60 20.65
C LEU A 231 6.31 -12.85 19.85
N TYR A 232 6.33 -14.01 20.51
CA TYR A 232 6.53 -15.33 19.91
C TYR A 232 5.31 -16.20 20.16
N LEU A 233 4.79 -16.84 19.12
CA LEU A 233 3.60 -17.69 19.19
C LEU A 233 3.95 -19.17 19.01
N PHE A 234 3.09 -20.06 19.51
CA PHE A 234 3.28 -21.51 19.46
C PHE A 234 2.00 -22.23 19.04
N SER A 235 2.14 -23.43 18.49
CA SER A 235 1.00 -24.25 18.06
C SER A 235 0.50 -25.21 19.16
N ALA A 236 1.35 -25.51 20.15
CA ALA A 236 1.09 -26.44 21.24
C ALA A 236 2.07 -26.17 22.41
N ASP A 237 1.70 -26.60 23.62
CA ASP A 237 2.54 -26.44 24.81
C ASP A 237 3.90 -27.14 24.66
N GLU A 238 3.95 -28.33 24.03
CA GLU A 238 5.20 -29.05 23.82
C GLU A 238 6.17 -28.28 22.91
N ALA A 239 5.64 -27.52 21.94
CA ALA A 239 6.45 -26.66 21.09
C ALA A 239 7.00 -25.45 21.85
N LYS A 240 6.21 -24.91 22.78
CA LYS A 240 6.63 -23.83 23.69
C LYS A 240 7.69 -24.32 24.67
N ASP A 241 7.50 -25.47 25.28
CA ASP A 241 8.46 -26.09 26.20
C ASP A 241 9.79 -26.42 25.50
N ALA A 242 9.71 -26.99 24.29
CA ALA A 242 10.90 -27.24 23.48
C ALA A 242 11.69 -25.96 23.17
N TRP A 243 10.98 -24.87 22.81
CA TRP A 243 11.60 -23.55 22.63
C TRP A 243 12.28 -23.04 23.91
N LEU A 244 11.58 -23.08 25.04
CA LEU A 244 12.07 -22.59 26.32
C LEU A 244 13.24 -23.41 26.89
N SER A 245 13.40 -24.67 26.46
CA SER A 245 14.55 -25.49 26.86
C SER A 245 15.88 -25.01 26.27
N GLN A 246 15.85 -24.36 25.11
CA GLN A 246 17.02 -23.86 24.38
C GLN A 246 16.71 -22.54 23.64
N PRO A 247 16.40 -21.44 24.36
CA PRO A 247 15.81 -20.24 23.77
C PRO A 247 16.75 -19.53 22.78
N LEU A 248 18.04 -19.40 23.12
CA LEU A 248 19.01 -18.75 22.22
C LEU A 248 19.21 -19.55 20.92
N ALA A 249 19.40 -20.87 21.04
CA ALA A 249 19.64 -21.72 19.87
C ALA A 249 18.40 -21.80 18.96
N THR A 250 17.21 -21.95 19.53
CA THR A 250 15.96 -22.01 18.75
C THR A 250 15.64 -20.68 18.09
N ARG A 251 15.93 -19.55 18.75
CA ARG A 251 15.80 -18.20 18.17
C ARG A 251 16.76 -17.95 17.01
N ASP A 252 18.01 -18.36 17.13
CA ASP A 252 18.99 -18.22 16.05
C ASP A 252 18.58 -19.03 14.82
N LEU A 253 18.16 -20.28 15.04
CA LEU A 253 17.64 -21.15 13.99
C LEU A 253 16.37 -20.57 13.34
N ALA A 254 15.41 -20.13 14.14
CA ALA A 254 14.17 -19.53 13.63
C ALA A 254 14.46 -18.26 12.84
N SER A 255 15.35 -17.39 13.32
CA SER A 255 15.75 -16.18 12.60
C SER A 255 16.40 -16.52 11.27
N LYS A 256 17.33 -17.48 11.25
CA LYS A 256 17.98 -17.95 10.01
C LYS A 256 16.98 -18.51 9.00
N ASN A 257 16.09 -19.40 9.43
CA ASN A 257 15.08 -20.02 8.57
C ASN A 257 14.03 -19.01 8.10
N TRP A 258 13.67 -18.07 8.96
CA TRP A 258 12.77 -16.98 8.63
C TRP A 258 13.36 -16.06 7.58
N HIS A 259 14.65 -15.71 7.64
CA HIS A 259 15.30 -14.94 6.58
C HIS A 259 15.30 -15.69 5.24
N PHE A 260 15.45 -17.01 5.23
CA PHE A 260 15.38 -17.80 4.00
C PHE A 260 13.98 -17.76 3.37
N GLU A 261 12.94 -17.96 4.18
CA GLU A 261 11.55 -17.83 3.73
C GLU A 261 11.20 -16.38 3.37
N ALA A 262 11.67 -15.39 4.13
CA ALA A 262 11.52 -13.98 3.83
C ALA A 262 12.26 -13.62 2.55
N ASN A 263 13.42 -14.17 2.21
CA ASN A 263 14.13 -13.92 0.96
C ASN A 263 13.47 -14.62 -0.24
N LYS A 264 12.92 -15.82 -0.04
CA LYS A 264 12.12 -16.53 -1.04
C LYS A 264 10.80 -15.81 -1.29
N ARG A 265 10.16 -15.34 -0.23
CA ARG A 265 8.95 -14.53 -0.28
C ARG A 265 9.26 -13.13 -0.80
N ASN A 266 10.36 -12.49 -0.42
CA ASN A 266 10.81 -11.18 -0.90
C ASN A 266 11.32 -11.23 -2.32
N SER A 267 11.79 -12.37 -2.84
CA SER A 267 12.08 -12.51 -4.28
C SER A 267 10.78 -12.70 -5.09
N GLN A 268 9.81 -13.45 -4.56
CA GLN A 268 8.46 -13.54 -5.13
C GLN A 268 7.69 -12.19 -5.02
N ILE A 269 7.84 -11.49 -3.91
CA ILE A 269 7.29 -10.18 -3.62
C ILE A 269 8.08 -9.12 -4.38
N ALA A 270 9.39 -9.20 -4.61
CA ALA A 270 10.12 -8.25 -5.47
C ALA A 270 9.74 -8.41 -6.94
N ALA A 271 9.47 -9.64 -7.39
CA ALA A 271 8.84 -9.89 -8.67
C ALA A 271 7.42 -9.25 -8.76
N LYS A 272 6.71 -9.16 -7.63
CA LYS A 272 5.39 -8.52 -7.50
C LYS A 272 5.46 -6.98 -7.26
N ASN A 273 6.46 -6.50 -6.52
CA ASN A 273 6.71 -5.12 -6.04
C ASN A 273 7.42 -4.25 -7.09
N ARG A 274 7.64 -4.77 -8.30
CA ARG A 274 7.67 -3.89 -9.49
C ARG A 274 6.38 -3.06 -9.60
N TRP A 275 5.33 -3.39 -8.85
CA TRP A 275 4.08 -2.65 -8.76
C TRP A 275 3.64 -2.47 -7.28
N LYS A 276 3.79 -1.22 -6.79
CA LYS A 276 3.28 -0.62 -5.53
C LYS A 276 4.02 -0.89 -4.21
N LYS A 277 4.28 0.21 -3.49
CA LYS A 277 4.74 0.29 -2.08
C LYS A 277 3.50 0.37 -1.18
N GLU A 278 3.25 -0.64 -0.36
CA GLU A 278 2.24 -0.60 0.70
C GLU A 278 2.92 -0.89 2.05
N THR A 279 3.18 0.16 2.83
CA THR A 279 3.63 0.06 4.23
C THR A 279 2.86 1.02 5.15
N GLU A 280 1.70 1.51 4.71
CA GLU A 280 0.88 2.47 5.47
C GLU A 280 -0.23 1.76 6.24
N VAL A 281 -0.32 2.00 7.54
CA VAL A 281 -1.41 1.49 8.40
C VAL A 281 -2.70 2.26 8.08
N LYS A 282 -3.80 1.54 7.84
CA LYS A 282 -5.13 2.16 7.65
C LYS A 282 -6.03 1.88 8.85
N LEU A 283 -6.54 2.93 9.48
CA LEU A 283 -7.41 2.85 10.66
C LEU A 283 -8.88 2.95 10.27
N PHE A 284 -9.72 2.19 10.98
CA PHE A 284 -11.17 2.21 10.84
C PHE A 284 -11.83 2.24 12.21
N SER A 285 -12.83 3.11 12.37
CA SER A 285 -13.66 3.20 13.57
C SER A 285 -15.13 3.34 13.16
N PHE A 286 -16.05 2.65 13.84
CA PHE A 286 -17.48 2.61 13.50
C PHE A 286 -18.42 2.94 14.68
#